data_AF-A0A9W8F4P7-F1
#
_entry.id   AF-A0A9W8F4P7-F1
#
_cell.length_a   1.000
_cell.length_b   1.000
_cell.length_c   1.000
_cell.angle_alpha   90.00
_cell.angle_beta   90.00
_cell.angle_gamma   90.00
#
_symmetry.space_group_name_H-M   'P 1'
#
loop_
_entity.id
_entity.type
_entity.pdbx_description
1 polymer ?
#
loop_
_entity_poly.entity_id
_entity_poly.type
_entity_poly.pdbx_seq_one_letter_code
_entity_poly.pdbx_strand_id
1 'polypeptide(L)'
;MLNLRDVNLKHQSTFASFPLLTRLDLSILTSPAIHPSLATMSASTLQYLDIRLNDVSALFTDTNGIEVVYPNLQHLRMYSYAQCHSDAPTLALDVVPLPVLRSLRMALYPFADDVLFRGNSATLEYLDFSIDAYTVDLLNKMRVFESKNKVLRHVVFTQNSYIGHSTPEAEAAEIKLLSDITSSARKVTLLTSMAIVIPTVITQYEHGFKHVQVLRLESFGLSFFNVLCLLKALPALTILACGILVWHGMGDTCCDNTTMGVITGIIRAELPGVFVHSVQLGSSVGADRNAGFFGNVNNQIDTVCKALSAIEELQDGVNLMGFSQGGLFLRALVQRCPTIRARVLVTFGSPHGGVAKVPECSSSDDTLCQWMRQLASKGVYSWYIRDHVIQAQYFKDPERIDQYLQFNIFLPDINGDLEERNEAYRERILALDKMVLYKFSEDRMIYPAMSPWFGFVDTDGNDIPVQNSTMYQEDWLGLRGLDEAGKLSMVSLDGPHMHIGKDVLRDIVAEHFGASEKVVPFYVQD
;
A
#
# COMPACT_ATOMS: atom_id res chain seq x y z
N MET A 1 -5.81 -27.40 -10.35
CA MET A 1 -6.19 -27.21 -8.95
C MET A 1 -7.23 -28.25 -8.59
N LEU A 2 -6.89 -29.23 -7.76
CA LEU A 2 -7.86 -30.13 -7.14
C LEU A 2 -8.34 -29.44 -5.85
N ASN A 3 -9.64 -29.17 -5.76
CA ASN A 3 -10.26 -28.59 -4.56
C ASN A 3 -10.47 -29.71 -3.55
N LEU A 4 -9.59 -29.81 -2.55
CA LEU A 4 -9.50 -30.92 -1.59
C LEU A 4 -10.50 -30.84 -0.42
N ARG A 5 -11.48 -29.91 -0.45
CA ARG A 5 -12.42 -29.70 0.66
C ARG A 5 -13.31 -30.91 0.99
N ASP A 6 -13.44 -31.88 0.09
CA ASP A 6 -14.39 -33.00 0.23
C ASP A 6 -13.76 -34.40 0.37
N VAL A 7 -12.43 -34.54 0.52
CA VAL A 7 -11.80 -35.87 0.57
C VAL A 7 -11.66 -36.38 2.01
N ASN A 8 -12.58 -37.25 2.43
CA ASN A 8 -12.54 -37.94 3.72
C ASN A 8 -11.62 -39.17 3.65
N LEU A 9 -10.32 -38.99 3.89
CA LEU A 9 -9.29 -40.04 3.74
C LEU A 9 -9.02 -40.76 5.06
N LYS A 10 -9.88 -41.73 5.42
CA LYS A 10 -9.72 -42.59 6.62
C LYS A 10 -8.95 -43.91 6.39
N HIS A 11 -8.43 -44.16 5.18
CA HIS A 11 -7.71 -45.40 4.88
C HIS A 11 -6.35 -45.13 4.24
N GLN A 12 -5.27 -45.51 4.95
CA GLN A 12 -3.88 -45.44 4.50
C GLN A 12 -3.53 -46.42 3.36
N SER A 13 -4.41 -47.37 3.02
CA SER A 13 -4.14 -48.42 2.03
C SER A 13 -4.40 -48.02 0.57
N THR A 14 -4.86 -46.80 0.28
CA THR A 14 -5.21 -46.35 -1.08
C THR A 14 -4.23 -45.36 -1.73
N PHE A 15 -3.08 -45.09 -1.10
CA PHE A 15 -2.17 -44.02 -1.53
C PHE A 15 -1.18 -44.38 -2.66
N ALA A 16 -1.13 -45.64 -3.12
CA ALA A 16 -0.17 -46.08 -4.15
C ALA A 16 -0.41 -45.52 -5.57
N SER A 17 -1.54 -44.84 -5.81
CA SER A 17 -1.93 -44.31 -7.14
C SER A 17 -1.96 -42.78 -7.23
N PHE A 18 -1.50 -42.06 -6.20
CA PHE A 18 -1.51 -40.59 -6.21
C PHE A 18 -0.41 -40.02 -7.12
N PRO A 19 -0.72 -39.03 -7.98
CA PRO A 19 0.29 -38.36 -8.79
C PRO A 19 1.24 -37.55 -7.90
N LEU A 20 2.53 -37.62 -8.20
CA LEU A 20 3.56 -36.80 -7.53
C LEU A 20 3.30 -35.30 -7.80
N LEU A 21 3.27 -34.51 -6.74
CA LEU A 21 2.90 -33.09 -6.80
C LEU A 21 4.15 -32.20 -6.85
N THR A 22 4.10 -31.13 -7.65
CA THR A 22 5.15 -30.09 -7.70
C THR A 22 4.83 -28.88 -6.83
N ARG A 23 3.54 -28.65 -6.52
CA ARG A 23 3.07 -27.56 -5.66
C ARG A 23 1.97 -28.06 -4.75
N LEU A 24 2.15 -27.84 -3.45
CA LEU A 24 1.22 -28.28 -2.41
C LEU A 24 0.91 -27.12 -1.47
N ASP A 25 -0.36 -26.74 -1.40
CA ASP A 25 -0.86 -25.71 -0.47
C ASP A 25 -1.94 -26.34 0.41
N LEU A 26 -1.58 -26.57 1.66
CA LEU A 26 -2.41 -27.21 2.68
C LEU A 26 -2.83 -26.21 3.76
N SER A 27 -2.49 -24.93 3.60
CA SER A 27 -2.86 -23.87 4.53
C SER A 27 -4.37 -23.63 4.62
N ILE A 28 -5.12 -24.14 3.63
CA ILE A 28 -6.58 -23.99 3.44
C ILE A 28 -7.37 -25.17 4.05
N LEU A 29 -6.69 -26.26 4.44
CA LEU A 29 -7.34 -27.48 4.95
C LEU A 29 -7.59 -27.39 6.46
N THR A 30 -8.75 -27.89 6.87
CA THR A 30 -9.24 -27.85 8.27
C THR A 30 -8.73 -29.02 9.12
N SER A 31 -8.06 -30.02 8.53
CA SER A 31 -7.56 -31.22 9.23
C SER A 31 -6.03 -31.39 9.04
N PRO A 32 -5.21 -30.98 10.02
CA PRO A 32 -3.74 -31.00 9.90
C PRO A 32 -3.10 -32.39 9.85
N ALA A 33 -3.85 -33.45 10.19
CA ALA A 33 -3.29 -34.79 10.42
C ALA A 33 -2.78 -35.50 9.15
N ILE A 34 -3.24 -35.09 7.96
CA ILE A 34 -2.91 -35.75 6.68
C ILE A 34 -1.75 -35.02 5.97
N HIS A 35 -1.42 -33.82 6.43
CA HIS A 35 -0.48 -32.93 5.77
C HIS A 35 0.95 -33.50 5.62
N PRO A 36 1.55 -34.15 6.65
CA PRO A 36 2.92 -34.65 6.52
C PRO A 36 3.01 -35.81 5.51
N SER A 37 2.10 -36.78 5.55
CA SER A 37 2.13 -37.94 4.65
C SER A 37 2.00 -37.55 3.18
N LEU A 38 1.16 -36.57 2.85
CA LEU A 38 1.02 -36.10 1.46
C LEU A 38 2.27 -35.36 0.98
N ALA A 39 2.93 -34.61 1.88
CA ALA A 39 4.17 -33.92 1.58
C ALA A 39 5.32 -34.91 1.39
N THR A 40 5.50 -35.89 2.29
CA THR A 40 6.58 -36.89 2.20
C THR A 40 6.44 -37.79 0.97
N MET A 41 5.22 -38.16 0.59
CA MET A 41 4.95 -38.91 -0.66
C MET A 41 5.40 -38.18 -1.92
N SER A 42 5.31 -36.85 -1.96
CA SER A 42 5.70 -36.02 -3.11
C SER A 42 7.09 -35.38 -2.94
N ALA A 43 7.89 -35.81 -1.97
CA ALA A 43 9.13 -35.13 -1.60
C ALA A 43 10.11 -34.99 -2.77
N SER A 44 10.19 -35.99 -3.65
CA SER A 44 11.09 -35.99 -4.80
C SER A 44 10.73 -34.97 -5.90
N THR A 45 9.48 -34.48 -5.96
CA THR A 45 9.01 -33.57 -7.02
C THR A 45 8.58 -32.20 -6.52
N LEU A 46 8.34 -32.04 -5.23
CA LEU A 46 7.83 -30.79 -4.66
C LEU A 46 8.82 -29.63 -4.85
N GLN A 47 8.29 -28.51 -5.35
CA GLN A 47 8.97 -27.23 -5.52
C GLN A 47 8.41 -26.14 -4.60
N TYR A 48 7.14 -26.25 -4.23
CA TYR A 48 6.43 -25.34 -3.32
C TYR A 48 5.62 -26.13 -2.30
N LEU A 49 5.76 -25.78 -1.02
CA LEU A 49 5.01 -26.34 0.09
C LEU A 49 4.54 -25.22 1.02
N ASP A 50 3.23 -25.10 1.21
CA ASP A 50 2.60 -24.25 2.24
C ASP A 50 1.79 -25.13 3.18
N ILE A 51 2.11 -25.10 4.48
CA ILE A 51 1.62 -26.10 5.43
C ILE A 51 1.29 -25.48 6.79
N ARG A 52 0.21 -26.00 7.41
CA ARG A 52 -0.14 -25.76 8.81
C ARG A 52 -0.05 -27.10 9.56
N LEU A 53 0.81 -27.21 10.56
CA LEU A 53 1.04 -28.45 11.31
C LEU A 53 1.12 -28.19 12.81
N ASN A 54 0.74 -29.20 13.59
CA ASN A 54 1.03 -29.24 15.02
C ASN A 54 2.38 -29.91 15.29
N ASP A 55 2.68 -31.00 14.59
CA ASP A 55 3.97 -31.69 14.67
C ASP A 55 4.72 -31.54 13.35
N VAL A 56 5.80 -30.75 13.39
CA VAL A 56 6.66 -30.48 12.23
C VAL A 56 7.70 -31.56 11.98
N SER A 57 7.95 -32.45 12.95
CA SER A 57 8.95 -33.53 12.81
C SER A 57 8.53 -34.54 11.75
N ALA A 58 7.23 -34.81 11.65
CA ALA A 58 6.63 -35.70 10.66
C ALA A 58 6.85 -35.27 9.19
N LEU A 59 7.36 -34.05 8.95
CA LEU A 59 7.73 -33.60 7.61
C LEU A 59 9.09 -34.17 7.17
N PHE A 60 10.00 -34.39 8.11
CA PHE A 60 11.37 -34.79 7.82
C PHE A 60 11.67 -36.25 8.19
N THR A 61 10.71 -36.91 8.82
CA THR A 61 10.77 -38.33 9.16
C THR A 61 9.46 -38.98 8.76
N ASP A 62 9.52 -40.03 7.93
CA ASP A 62 8.33 -40.78 7.53
C ASP A 62 7.78 -41.64 8.69
N THR A 63 6.65 -42.32 8.46
CA THR A 63 6.01 -43.17 9.47
C THR A 63 6.87 -44.37 9.92
N ASN A 64 7.94 -44.68 9.20
CA ASN A 64 8.87 -45.76 9.50
C ASN A 64 10.18 -45.25 10.15
N GLY A 65 10.28 -43.95 10.43
CA GLY A 65 11.50 -43.36 10.99
C GLY A 65 12.57 -43.02 9.96
N ILE A 66 12.27 -43.07 8.66
CA ILE A 66 13.22 -42.79 7.58
C ILE A 66 13.28 -41.29 7.32
N GLU A 67 14.50 -40.76 7.21
CA GLU A 67 14.74 -39.36 6.89
C GLU A 67 14.22 -39.01 5.48
N VAL A 68 13.50 -37.90 5.39
CA VAL A 68 12.90 -37.41 4.15
C VAL A 68 13.67 -36.19 3.65
N VAL A 69 14.12 -36.25 2.39
CA VAL A 69 14.80 -35.15 1.71
C VAL A 69 13.90 -34.60 0.60
N TYR A 70 13.86 -33.28 0.50
CA TYR A 70 13.13 -32.54 -0.53
C TYR A 70 14.10 -31.89 -1.53
N PRO A 71 14.62 -32.65 -2.51
CA PRO A 71 15.71 -32.20 -3.37
C PRO A 71 15.35 -31.03 -4.30
N ASN A 72 14.05 -30.81 -4.56
CA ASN A 72 13.55 -29.80 -5.49
C ASN A 72 12.80 -28.65 -4.82
N LEU A 73 12.67 -28.65 -3.49
CA LEU A 73 11.81 -27.71 -2.78
C LEU A 73 12.49 -26.33 -2.67
N GLN A 74 11.92 -25.35 -3.37
CA GLN A 74 12.44 -23.98 -3.42
C GLN A 74 11.70 -23.04 -2.48
N HIS A 75 10.42 -23.31 -2.22
CA HIS A 75 9.56 -22.46 -1.39
C HIS A 75 8.90 -23.28 -0.28
N LEU A 76 9.18 -22.90 0.96
CA LEU A 76 8.58 -23.50 2.14
C LEU A 76 7.91 -22.40 2.98
N ARG A 77 6.61 -22.56 3.21
CA ARG A 77 5.84 -21.75 4.16
C ARG A 77 5.24 -22.68 5.20
N MET A 78 5.51 -22.37 6.47
CA MET A 78 5.06 -23.19 7.58
C MET A 78 4.45 -22.35 8.69
N TYR A 79 3.36 -22.86 9.23
CA TYR A 79 2.71 -22.31 10.42
C TYR A 79 2.60 -23.42 11.45
N SER A 80 3.30 -23.26 12.57
CA SER A 80 3.21 -24.16 13.72
C SER A 80 2.36 -23.53 14.81
N TYR A 81 1.42 -24.31 15.37
CA TYR A 81 0.65 -23.94 16.57
C TYR A 81 1.25 -24.53 17.86
N ALA A 82 2.31 -25.35 17.76
CA ALA A 82 2.96 -25.94 18.92
C ALA A 82 3.74 -24.87 19.69
N GLN A 83 3.03 -24.20 20.59
CA GLN A 83 3.56 -23.26 21.56
C GLN A 83 4.03 -24.04 22.80
N CYS A 84 5.32 -24.37 22.84
CA CYS A 84 6.18 -24.33 24.03
C CYS A 84 7.61 -24.74 23.62
N HIS A 85 8.56 -23.82 23.71
CA HIS A 85 9.98 -24.04 23.39
C HIS A 85 10.64 -25.17 24.19
N SER A 86 10.03 -25.61 25.30
CA SER A 86 10.50 -26.73 26.13
C SER A 86 10.46 -28.08 25.43
N ASP A 87 9.59 -28.26 24.43
CA ASP A 87 9.31 -29.55 23.79
C ASP A 87 9.62 -29.57 22.28
N ALA A 88 10.42 -28.62 21.79
CA ALA A 88 10.79 -28.55 20.39
C ALA A 88 11.63 -29.78 19.98
N PRO A 89 11.29 -30.47 18.86
CA PRO A 89 12.02 -31.65 18.45
C PRO A 89 13.44 -31.31 17.99
N THR A 90 14.40 -32.16 18.37
CA THR A 90 15.72 -32.24 17.72
C THR A 90 15.66 -33.36 16.71
N LEU A 91 15.87 -33.07 15.43
CA LEU A 91 15.82 -34.10 14.38
C LEU A 91 17.16 -34.77 14.18
N ALA A 92 18.27 -34.05 14.40
CA ALA A 92 19.64 -34.58 14.29
C ALA A 92 19.91 -35.33 12.97
N LEU A 93 19.30 -34.89 11.87
CA LEU A 93 19.39 -35.59 10.58
C LEU A 93 20.84 -35.62 10.08
N ASP A 94 21.28 -36.75 9.52
CA ASP A 94 22.60 -36.84 8.87
C ASP A 94 22.58 -36.22 7.46
N VAL A 95 21.39 -36.05 6.88
CA VAL A 95 21.17 -35.49 5.54
C VAL A 95 20.86 -33.99 5.54
N VAL A 96 21.01 -33.36 4.37
CA VAL A 96 20.54 -31.99 4.10
C VAL A 96 19.12 -32.07 3.56
N PRO A 97 18.08 -31.73 4.36
CA PRO A 97 16.69 -31.99 3.97
C PRO A 97 16.19 -31.04 2.89
N LEU A 98 16.74 -29.82 2.81
CA LEU A 98 16.23 -28.72 1.98
C LEU A 98 17.36 -28.07 1.14
N PRO A 99 18.07 -28.81 0.28
CA PRO A 99 19.33 -28.36 -0.33
C PRO A 99 19.21 -27.19 -1.32
N VAL A 100 18.02 -26.96 -1.89
CA VAL A 100 17.77 -25.93 -2.92
C VAL A 100 16.79 -24.84 -2.46
N LEU A 101 16.55 -24.74 -1.15
CA LEU A 101 15.58 -23.82 -0.59
C LEU A 101 15.97 -22.37 -0.90
N ARG A 102 15.04 -21.62 -1.49
CA ARG A 102 15.20 -20.20 -1.86
C ARG A 102 14.37 -19.27 -1.00
N SER A 103 13.24 -19.74 -0.51
CA SER A 103 12.29 -18.95 0.26
C SER A 103 11.79 -19.74 1.45
N LEU A 104 11.95 -19.17 2.64
CA LEU A 104 11.46 -19.73 3.88
C LEU A 104 10.60 -18.71 4.61
N ARG A 105 9.34 -19.07 4.86
CA ARG A 105 8.43 -18.29 5.69
C ARG A 105 7.93 -19.13 6.86
N MET A 106 8.08 -18.63 8.07
CA MET A 106 7.58 -19.25 9.28
C MET A 106 7.02 -18.21 10.25
N ALA A 107 6.19 -18.63 11.20
CA ALA A 107 5.86 -17.79 12.35
C ALA A 107 7.00 -17.89 13.37
N LEU A 108 7.02 -18.94 14.20
CA LEU A 108 8.11 -19.24 15.13
C LEU A 108 9.01 -20.35 14.58
N TYR A 109 10.29 -20.35 14.97
CA TYR A 109 11.22 -21.43 14.63
C TYR A 109 10.86 -22.71 15.40
N PRO A 110 10.51 -23.83 14.74
CA PRO A 110 9.84 -24.93 15.42
C PRO A 110 10.76 -26.10 15.83
N PHE A 111 12.08 -25.94 15.75
CA PHE A 111 13.06 -27.00 16.05
C PHE A 111 14.07 -26.57 17.12
N ALA A 112 14.71 -27.55 17.76
CA ALA A 112 15.80 -27.33 18.72
C ALA A 112 17.21 -27.44 18.09
N ASP A 113 17.29 -27.61 16.76
CA ASP A 113 18.52 -27.65 15.96
C ASP A 113 18.40 -26.75 14.71
N ASP A 114 19.41 -26.71 13.85
CA ASP A 114 19.51 -25.85 12.66
C ASP A 114 18.91 -26.46 11.37
N VAL A 115 18.07 -27.50 11.50
CA VAL A 115 17.64 -28.36 10.38
C VAL A 115 17.09 -27.61 9.16
N LEU A 116 16.39 -26.50 9.35
CA LEU A 116 15.82 -25.72 8.24
C LEU A 116 16.83 -24.82 7.53
N PHE A 117 17.99 -24.56 8.12
CA PHE A 117 19.06 -23.73 7.56
C PHE A 117 20.27 -24.55 7.10
N ARG A 118 20.32 -25.83 7.45
CA ARG A 118 21.41 -26.73 7.09
C ARG A 118 21.55 -26.84 5.56
N GLY A 119 22.72 -26.51 5.05
CA GLY A 119 23.11 -26.73 3.65
C GLY A 119 22.47 -25.79 2.61
N ASN A 120 21.65 -24.81 3.00
CA ASN A 120 20.97 -23.90 2.06
C ASN A 120 21.51 -22.45 2.08
N SER A 121 22.68 -22.23 2.68
CA SER A 121 23.28 -20.90 2.80
C SER A 121 23.65 -20.24 1.46
N ALA A 122 23.85 -21.06 0.41
CA ALA A 122 24.14 -20.61 -0.94
C ALA A 122 22.88 -20.43 -1.80
N THR A 123 21.68 -20.78 -1.31
CA THR A 123 20.44 -20.76 -2.09
C THR A 123 19.34 -19.91 -1.47
N LEU A 124 19.33 -19.70 -0.14
CA LEU A 124 18.26 -18.99 0.56
C LEU A 124 18.27 -17.49 0.26
N GLU A 125 17.31 -17.02 -0.55
CA GLU A 125 17.18 -15.64 -1.01
C GLU A 125 16.14 -14.82 -0.22
N TYR A 126 15.13 -15.48 0.35
CA TYR A 126 14.04 -14.85 1.10
C TYR A 126 13.82 -15.55 2.46
N LEU A 127 13.77 -14.76 3.53
CA LEU A 127 13.50 -15.23 4.88
C LEU A 127 12.43 -14.35 5.55
N ASP A 128 11.40 -14.97 6.10
CA ASP A 128 10.34 -14.31 6.86
C ASP A 128 10.04 -15.12 8.13
N PHE A 129 10.29 -14.53 9.29
CA PHE A 129 10.08 -15.18 10.58
C PHE A 129 9.92 -14.19 11.74
N SER A 130 9.25 -14.65 12.81
CA SER A 130 9.21 -14.00 14.10
C SER A 130 10.49 -14.30 14.88
N ILE A 131 11.03 -13.28 15.54
CA ILE A 131 12.18 -13.45 16.44
C ILE A 131 11.65 -13.52 17.86
N ASP A 132 12.02 -14.60 18.55
CA ASP A 132 11.83 -14.77 20.00
C ASP A 132 13.18 -15.10 20.66
N ALA A 133 13.27 -14.94 21.98
CA ALA A 133 14.53 -15.12 22.71
C ALA A 133 15.15 -16.52 22.54
N TYR A 134 14.32 -17.57 22.45
CA TYR A 134 14.81 -18.95 22.26
C TYR A 134 15.41 -19.11 20.86
N THR A 135 14.72 -18.62 19.83
CA THR A 135 15.20 -18.64 18.45
C THR A 135 16.52 -17.87 18.33
N VAL A 136 16.66 -16.72 19.01
CA VAL A 136 17.90 -15.95 19.06
C VAL A 136 19.05 -16.79 19.62
N ASP A 137 18.87 -17.37 20.80
CA ASP A 137 19.89 -18.15 21.48
C ASP A 137 20.30 -19.38 20.67
N LEU A 138 19.32 -20.09 20.10
CA LEU A 138 19.55 -21.27 19.28
C LEU A 138 20.38 -20.94 18.03
N LEU A 139 19.94 -19.96 17.23
CA LEU A 139 20.59 -19.66 15.95
C LEU A 139 21.98 -19.04 16.15
N ASN A 140 22.18 -18.26 17.22
CA ASN A 140 23.50 -17.78 17.63
C ASN A 140 24.41 -18.92 18.08
N LYS A 141 23.92 -19.84 18.94
CA LYS A 141 24.69 -21.00 19.40
C LYS A 141 25.12 -21.90 18.26
N MET A 142 24.22 -22.11 17.29
CA MET A 142 24.46 -22.92 16.09
C MET A 142 25.22 -22.15 15.00
N ARG A 143 25.48 -20.85 15.18
CA ARG A 143 26.24 -19.99 14.27
C ARG A 143 25.69 -19.95 12.85
N VAL A 144 24.37 -20.06 12.70
CA VAL A 144 23.68 -20.23 11.40
C VAL A 144 24.02 -19.11 10.41
N PHE A 145 24.16 -17.87 10.91
CA PHE A 145 24.40 -16.69 10.07
C PHE A 145 25.81 -16.09 10.22
N GLU A 146 26.70 -16.67 11.04
CA GLU A 146 28.09 -16.17 11.17
C GLU A 146 28.87 -16.31 9.85
N SER A 147 28.57 -17.35 9.07
CA SER A 147 29.01 -17.46 7.67
C SER A 147 28.01 -16.73 6.77
N LYS A 148 28.19 -15.41 6.61
CA LYS A 148 27.38 -14.52 5.74
C LYS A 148 26.63 -15.28 4.64
N ASN A 149 25.30 -15.40 4.75
CA ASN A 149 24.46 -15.96 3.70
C ASN A 149 24.58 -15.08 2.45
N LYS A 150 25.49 -15.40 1.53
CA LYS A 150 25.88 -14.47 0.44
C LYS A 150 24.75 -14.14 -0.54
N VAL A 151 23.66 -14.89 -0.51
CA VAL A 151 22.54 -14.77 -1.46
C VAL A 151 21.24 -14.29 -0.83
N LEU A 152 21.17 -14.09 0.49
CA LEU A 152 19.95 -13.61 1.15
C LEU A 152 19.66 -12.18 0.69
N ARG A 153 18.52 -11.95 0.02
CA ARG A 153 18.17 -10.66 -0.62
C ARG A 153 17.15 -9.89 0.18
N HIS A 154 16.14 -10.58 0.70
CA HIS A 154 15.03 -9.97 1.40
C HIS A 154 14.76 -10.71 2.70
N VAL A 155 14.75 -9.95 3.80
CA VAL A 155 14.39 -10.43 5.13
C VAL A 155 13.18 -9.66 5.65
N VAL A 156 12.21 -10.40 6.19
CA VAL A 156 11.04 -9.86 6.88
C VAL A 156 11.05 -10.34 8.32
N PHE A 157 10.91 -9.40 9.26
CA PHE A 157 10.77 -9.72 10.68
C PHE A 157 9.32 -9.48 11.09
N THR A 158 8.57 -10.57 11.27
CA THR A 158 7.13 -10.58 11.53
C THR A 158 6.86 -10.71 13.04
N GLN A 159 6.67 -9.60 13.74
CA GLN A 159 6.38 -9.53 15.20
C GLN A 159 7.47 -10.10 16.13
N ASN A 160 7.69 -9.39 17.23
CA ASN A 160 8.36 -9.89 18.42
C ASN A 160 7.29 -10.23 19.44
N SER A 161 7.06 -11.51 19.73
CA SER A 161 6.34 -11.91 20.94
C SER A 161 7.32 -11.90 22.11
N TYR A 162 7.89 -10.76 22.47
CA TYR A 162 8.62 -10.65 23.73
C TYR A 162 8.30 -9.36 24.51
N ILE A 163 7.60 -9.62 25.60
CA ILE A 163 7.46 -8.82 26.80
C ILE A 163 8.86 -8.72 27.42
N GLY A 164 9.44 -7.51 27.41
CA GLY A 164 10.52 -7.06 28.31
C GLY A 164 11.71 -8.01 28.51
N HIS A 165 12.81 -7.76 27.80
CA HIS A 165 14.11 -8.26 28.25
C HIS A 165 14.41 -7.75 29.66
N SER A 166 14.77 -8.66 30.56
CA SER A 166 15.16 -8.36 31.93
C SER A 166 16.68 -8.15 32.08
N THR A 167 17.48 -8.37 31.02
CA THR A 167 18.96 -8.30 31.06
C THR A 167 19.59 -7.74 29.77
N PRO A 168 20.70 -6.96 29.85
CA PRO A 168 21.45 -6.45 28.69
C PRO A 168 22.07 -7.53 27.78
N GLU A 169 22.38 -8.71 28.32
CA GLU A 169 23.00 -9.80 27.55
C GLU A 169 22.05 -10.38 26.49
N ALA A 170 20.76 -10.51 26.82
CA ALA A 170 19.74 -11.00 25.89
C ALA A 170 19.51 -10.02 24.72
N GLU A 171 19.52 -8.72 25.02
CA GLU A 171 19.43 -7.66 24.03
C GLU A 171 20.64 -7.70 23.06
N ALA A 172 21.86 -7.86 23.59
CA ALA A 172 23.06 -7.97 22.76
C ALA A 172 23.04 -9.19 21.83
N ALA A 173 22.50 -10.33 22.28
CA ALA A 173 22.40 -11.55 21.48
C ALA A 173 21.41 -11.39 20.31
N GLU A 174 20.27 -10.75 20.55
CA GLU A 174 19.25 -10.45 19.53
C GLU A 174 19.81 -9.51 18.47
N ILE A 175 20.45 -8.43 18.91
CA ILE A 175 21.07 -7.45 18.04
C ILE A 175 22.16 -8.08 17.17
N LYS A 176 23.00 -8.96 17.74
CA LYS A 176 24.02 -9.69 16.98
C LYS A 176 23.37 -10.52 15.86
N LEU A 177 22.33 -11.28 16.17
CA LEU A 177 21.64 -12.12 15.19
C LEU A 177 21.03 -11.27 14.05
N LEU A 178 20.38 -10.15 14.40
CA LEU A 178 19.84 -9.19 13.42
C LEU A 178 20.94 -8.65 12.50
N SER A 179 22.07 -8.25 13.05
CA SER A 179 23.23 -7.77 12.28
C SER A 179 23.76 -8.86 11.34
N ASP A 180 23.89 -10.10 11.80
CA ASP A 180 24.42 -11.21 11.00
C ASP A 180 23.48 -11.56 9.83
N ILE A 181 22.17 -11.62 10.08
CA ILE A 181 21.14 -11.88 9.06
C ILE A 181 21.10 -10.75 8.01
N THR A 182 21.17 -9.49 8.45
CA THR A 182 21.05 -8.32 7.56
C THR A 182 22.33 -8.01 6.79
N SER A 183 23.49 -8.53 7.23
CA SER A 183 24.81 -8.28 6.63
C SER A 183 24.91 -8.54 5.11
N SER A 184 24.06 -9.41 4.57
CA SER A 184 23.98 -9.73 3.15
C SER A 184 22.66 -9.33 2.48
N ALA A 185 21.65 -8.93 3.26
CA ALA A 185 20.34 -8.54 2.77
C ALA A 185 20.36 -7.18 2.06
N ARG A 186 19.63 -7.06 0.96
CA ARG A 186 19.41 -5.77 0.25
C ARG A 186 18.12 -5.09 0.68
N LYS A 187 17.11 -5.87 1.04
CA LYS A 187 15.81 -5.38 1.51
C LYS A 187 15.50 -5.94 2.89
N VAL A 188 15.12 -5.06 3.81
CA VAL A 188 14.71 -5.42 5.16
C VAL A 188 13.33 -4.81 5.43
N THR A 189 12.40 -5.63 5.91
CA THR A 189 11.05 -5.22 6.34
C THR A 189 10.91 -5.50 7.83
N LEU A 190 10.52 -4.48 8.61
CA LEU A 190 10.36 -4.57 10.06
C LEU A 190 8.90 -4.29 10.44
N LEU A 191 8.24 -5.26 11.07
CA LEU A 191 6.84 -5.14 11.50
C LEU A 191 6.75 -4.74 12.98
N THR A 192 6.21 -3.53 13.21
CA THR A 192 5.53 -2.94 14.37
C THR A 192 6.04 -3.09 15.82
N SER A 193 6.91 -4.05 16.18
CA SER A 193 7.40 -4.22 17.58
C SER A 193 8.91 -4.05 17.77
N MET A 194 9.71 -4.06 16.70
CA MET A 194 11.17 -3.86 16.76
C MET A 194 11.56 -2.37 16.86
N ALA A 195 10.63 -1.46 16.54
CA ALA A 195 10.92 -0.06 16.24
C ALA A 195 11.53 0.78 17.37
N ILE A 196 11.34 0.39 18.62
CA ILE A 196 11.89 1.10 19.78
C ILE A 196 13.42 0.94 19.87
N VAL A 197 13.96 -0.20 19.40
CA VAL A 197 15.39 -0.52 19.51
C VAL A 197 16.14 -0.18 18.21
N ILE A 198 15.43 -0.02 17.08
CA ILE A 198 16.02 0.14 15.73
C ILE A 198 17.16 1.17 15.66
N PRO A 199 17.00 2.43 16.13
CA PRO A 199 18.09 3.40 16.02
C PRO A 199 19.33 2.97 16.82
N THR A 200 19.14 2.33 17.99
CA THR A 200 20.22 1.82 18.84
C THR A 200 20.91 0.61 18.21
N VAL A 201 20.14 -0.38 17.72
CA VAL A 201 20.67 -1.57 17.02
C VAL A 201 21.50 -1.15 15.81
N ILE A 202 20.94 -0.27 14.98
CA ILE A 202 21.53 0.13 13.71
C ILE A 202 22.77 1.01 13.92
N THR A 203 22.79 1.87 14.95
CA THR A 203 23.99 2.67 15.29
C THR A 203 25.09 1.88 15.99
N GLN A 204 24.74 0.86 16.78
CA GLN A 204 25.74 0.01 17.44
C GLN A 204 26.37 -1.00 16.46
N TYR A 205 25.66 -1.36 15.38
CA TYR A 205 26.08 -2.36 14.39
C TYR A 205 25.96 -1.85 12.95
N GLU A 206 26.39 -0.61 12.68
CA GLU A 206 26.33 0.06 11.36
C GLU A 206 26.88 -0.82 10.22
N HIS A 207 27.88 -1.66 10.50
CA HIS A 207 28.48 -2.57 9.52
C HIS A 207 27.56 -3.67 8.99
N GLY A 208 26.57 -4.14 9.78
CA GLY A 208 25.60 -5.16 9.36
C GLY A 208 24.58 -4.61 8.37
N PHE A 209 24.28 -3.32 8.45
CA PHE A 209 23.20 -2.70 7.66
C PHE A 209 23.68 -1.96 6.42
N LYS A 210 25.00 -1.80 6.23
CA LYS A 210 25.61 -1.01 5.14
C LYS A 210 25.20 -1.39 3.71
N HIS A 211 24.69 -2.61 3.48
CA HIS A 211 24.26 -3.09 2.17
C HIS A 211 22.74 -2.98 1.94
N VAL A 212 21.99 -2.59 2.97
CA VAL A 212 20.53 -2.45 2.90
C VAL A 212 20.21 -1.23 2.05
N GLN A 213 19.50 -1.48 0.94
CA GLN A 213 19.06 -0.46 -0.02
C GLN A 213 17.63 -0.03 0.24
N VAL A 214 16.81 -0.94 0.77
CA VAL A 214 15.39 -0.70 1.04
C VAL A 214 15.10 -1.11 2.48
N LEU A 215 14.71 -0.13 3.29
CA LEU A 215 14.21 -0.33 4.65
C LEU A 215 12.72 0.03 4.67
N ARG A 216 11.85 -0.94 4.94
CA ARG A 216 10.42 -0.70 5.19
C ARG A 216 10.15 -0.77 6.69
N LEU A 217 9.66 0.33 7.25
CA LEU A 217 9.22 0.45 8.64
C LEU A 217 7.70 0.57 8.63
N GLU A 218 7.00 -0.42 9.18
CA GLU A 218 5.55 -0.38 9.27
C GLU A 218 5.13 0.15 10.66
N SER A 219 4.25 1.14 10.65
CA SER A 219 3.53 1.72 11.79
C SER A 219 4.38 2.36 12.87
N PHE A 220 5.22 3.35 12.51
CA PHE A 220 5.97 4.13 13.50
C PHE A 220 6.18 5.59 13.11
N GLY A 221 6.09 6.49 14.10
CA GLY A 221 6.55 7.88 13.99
C GLY A 221 7.99 7.99 14.45
N LEU A 222 8.94 8.22 13.53
CA LEU A 222 10.35 8.42 13.89
C LEU A 222 10.58 9.85 14.39
N SER A 223 11.35 10.01 15.48
CA SER A 223 11.91 11.30 15.84
C SER A 223 12.96 11.73 14.81
N PHE A 224 13.21 13.03 14.69
CA PHE A 224 14.28 13.56 13.83
C PHE A 224 15.65 12.92 14.13
N PHE A 225 15.96 12.72 15.41
CA PHE A 225 17.18 12.05 15.84
C PHE A 225 17.26 10.60 15.32
N ASN A 226 16.14 9.86 15.35
CA ASN A 226 16.09 8.49 14.84
C ASN A 226 16.31 8.43 13.33
N VAL A 227 15.76 9.40 12.58
CA VAL A 227 15.99 9.51 11.13
C VAL A 227 17.47 9.78 10.83
N LEU A 228 18.11 10.70 11.56
CA LEU A 228 19.53 10.98 11.39
C LEU A 228 20.42 9.76 11.69
N CYS A 229 20.09 9.02 12.75
CA CYS A 229 20.78 7.78 13.11
C CYS A 229 20.65 6.72 12.00
N LEU A 230 19.45 6.56 11.44
CA LEU A 230 19.19 5.66 10.33
C LEU A 230 19.96 6.05 9.06
N LEU A 231 19.94 7.33 8.69
CA LEU A 231 20.67 7.83 7.52
C LEU A 231 22.19 7.63 7.64
N LYS A 232 22.74 7.81 8.84
CA LYS A 232 24.17 7.58 9.09
C LYS A 232 24.55 6.10 8.93
N ALA A 233 23.73 5.22 9.46
CA ALA A 233 24.04 3.79 9.50
C ALA A 233 23.63 3.02 8.24
N LEU A 234 22.83 3.62 7.37
CA LEU A 234 22.38 3.06 6.10
C LEU A 234 22.91 3.90 4.92
N PRO A 235 24.23 3.90 4.67
CA PRO A 235 24.82 4.71 3.59
C PRO A 235 24.36 4.30 2.18
N ALA A 236 23.74 3.14 2.03
CA ALA A 236 23.15 2.65 0.78
C ALA A 236 21.63 2.89 0.67
N LEU A 237 20.99 3.50 1.68
CA LEU A 237 19.58 3.86 1.64
C LEU A 237 19.40 5.06 0.72
N THR A 238 18.84 4.84 -0.46
CA THR A 238 18.73 5.88 -1.49
C THR A 238 17.39 6.62 -1.44
N ILE A 239 16.33 6.01 -0.89
CA ILE A 239 14.95 6.53 -0.98
C ILE A 239 14.18 6.19 0.30
N LEU A 240 13.49 7.20 0.87
CA LEU A 240 12.43 7.06 1.87
C LEU A 240 11.16 7.66 1.25
N ALA A 241 10.22 6.82 0.82
CA ALA A 241 9.03 7.28 0.09
C ALA A 241 7.73 6.70 0.67
N CYS A 242 6.74 7.57 0.88
CA CYS A 242 5.35 7.17 1.13
C CYS A 242 4.74 6.60 -0.16
N GLY A 243 3.78 5.69 -0.03
CA GLY A 243 3.02 5.19 -1.17
C GLY A 243 2.29 6.33 -1.91
N ILE A 244 2.03 6.13 -3.19
CA ILE A 244 1.27 7.07 -4.03
C ILE A 244 -0.04 6.41 -4.45
N LEU A 245 -1.15 7.06 -4.11
CA LEU A 245 -2.49 6.72 -4.54
C LEU A 245 -2.87 7.58 -5.74
N VAL A 246 -3.27 6.94 -6.84
CA VAL A 246 -3.69 7.59 -8.07
C VAL A 246 -5.18 7.36 -8.33
N TRP A 247 -5.92 8.39 -8.73
CA TRP A 247 -7.31 8.25 -9.15
C TRP A 247 -7.54 8.93 -10.51
N HIS A 248 -7.97 8.12 -11.48
CA HIS A 248 -8.24 8.53 -12.85
C HIS A 248 -9.51 9.39 -13.00
N GLY A 249 -9.63 10.00 -14.18
CA GLY A 249 -10.78 10.83 -14.55
C GLY A 249 -11.95 10.06 -15.18
N MET A 250 -12.93 10.83 -15.65
CA MET A 250 -14.11 10.32 -16.37
C MET A 250 -13.69 9.53 -17.63
N GLY A 251 -14.25 8.34 -17.80
CA GLY A 251 -14.07 7.53 -19.02
C GLY A 251 -12.72 6.84 -19.18
N ASP A 252 -11.81 7.03 -18.23
CA ASP A 252 -10.53 6.31 -18.12
C ASP A 252 -10.65 5.14 -17.12
N THR A 253 -9.55 4.41 -16.88
CA THR A 253 -9.48 3.27 -15.95
C THR A 253 -8.17 3.27 -15.17
N CYS A 254 -8.09 2.47 -14.11
CA CYS A 254 -6.89 2.31 -13.29
C CYS A 254 -5.61 1.96 -14.06
N CYS A 255 -5.78 1.29 -15.21
CA CYS A 255 -4.77 0.37 -15.70
C CYS A 255 -4.60 0.43 -17.22
N ASP A 256 -5.20 1.41 -17.90
CA ASP A 256 -5.00 1.58 -19.34
C ASP A 256 -3.55 1.97 -19.62
N ASN A 257 -2.88 1.20 -20.49
CA ASN A 257 -1.45 1.34 -20.77
C ASN A 257 -1.09 2.62 -21.52
N THR A 258 -2.07 3.37 -22.04
CA THR A 258 -1.88 4.63 -22.78
C THR A 258 -2.11 5.86 -21.90
N THR A 259 -2.81 5.72 -20.77
CA THR A 259 -3.10 6.80 -19.81
C THR A 259 -2.48 6.49 -18.45
N MET A 260 -3.23 5.91 -17.50
CA MET A 260 -2.79 5.67 -16.12
C MET A 260 -1.60 4.72 -16.02
N GLY A 261 -1.47 3.77 -16.95
CA GLY A 261 -0.28 2.92 -17.06
C GLY A 261 0.98 3.73 -17.37
N VAL A 262 0.88 4.76 -18.22
CA VAL A 262 2.00 5.69 -18.49
C VAL A 262 2.32 6.51 -17.25
N ILE A 263 1.30 7.02 -16.56
CA ILE A 263 1.46 7.84 -15.35
C ILE A 263 2.13 7.04 -14.23
N THR A 264 1.60 5.86 -13.91
CA THR A 264 2.20 4.99 -12.89
C THR A 264 3.59 4.49 -13.30
N GLY A 265 3.85 4.34 -14.61
CA GLY A 265 5.18 4.05 -15.15
C GLY A 265 6.18 5.19 -14.92
N ILE A 266 5.77 6.44 -15.17
CA ILE A 266 6.57 7.64 -14.89
C ILE A 266 6.85 7.74 -13.39
N ILE A 267 5.84 7.59 -12.54
CA ILE A 267 6.00 7.63 -11.08
C ILE A 267 7.06 6.60 -10.62
N ARG A 268 6.98 5.36 -11.08
CA ARG A 268 7.94 4.30 -10.71
C ARG A 268 9.35 4.54 -11.27
N ALA A 269 9.47 5.25 -12.39
CA ALA A 269 10.76 5.59 -12.98
C ALA A 269 11.44 6.72 -12.20
N GLU A 270 10.69 7.78 -11.85
CA GLU A 270 11.22 8.91 -11.08
C GLU A 270 11.44 8.55 -9.60
N LEU A 271 10.64 7.64 -9.04
CA LEU A 271 10.73 7.19 -7.66
C LEU A 271 10.92 5.66 -7.59
N PRO A 272 12.13 5.14 -7.86
CA PRO A 272 12.40 3.70 -7.82
C PRO A 272 12.00 3.06 -6.48
N GLY A 273 11.18 2.02 -6.53
CA GLY A 273 10.75 1.26 -5.34
C GLY A 273 9.56 1.85 -4.59
N VAL A 274 8.98 2.97 -5.04
CA VAL A 274 7.73 3.50 -4.46
C VAL A 274 6.57 2.54 -4.72
N PHE A 275 5.69 2.37 -3.72
CA PHE A 275 4.43 1.67 -3.92
C PHE A 275 3.43 2.60 -4.60
N VAL A 276 2.88 2.19 -5.74
CA VAL A 276 1.87 2.96 -6.48
C VAL A 276 0.60 2.13 -6.58
N HIS A 277 -0.50 2.66 -6.05
CA HIS A 277 -1.83 2.08 -6.18
C HIS A 277 -2.69 2.99 -7.06
N SER A 278 -3.19 2.47 -8.18
CA SER A 278 -4.20 3.17 -8.97
C SER A 278 -5.58 2.64 -8.61
N VAL A 279 -6.47 3.51 -8.15
CA VAL A 279 -7.83 3.15 -7.75
C VAL A 279 -8.55 2.49 -8.93
N GLN A 280 -9.16 1.34 -8.66
CA GLN A 280 -10.03 0.61 -9.57
C GLN A 280 -11.40 0.41 -8.90
N LEU A 281 -12.46 0.77 -9.60
CA LEU A 281 -13.85 0.55 -9.19
C LEU A 281 -14.44 -0.65 -9.94
N GLY A 282 -14.90 -1.64 -9.17
CA GLY A 282 -15.49 -2.86 -9.74
C GLY A 282 -14.45 -3.90 -10.20
N SER A 283 -14.95 -5.04 -10.68
CA SER A 283 -14.13 -6.24 -10.91
C SER A 283 -13.47 -6.32 -12.30
N SER A 284 -13.66 -5.33 -13.16
CA SER A 284 -13.10 -5.32 -14.52
C SER A 284 -12.84 -3.91 -15.03
N VAL A 285 -11.96 -3.77 -16.02
CA VAL A 285 -11.66 -2.50 -16.72
C VAL A 285 -12.93 -1.83 -17.26
N GLY A 286 -13.87 -2.61 -17.80
CA GLY A 286 -15.14 -2.07 -18.30
C GLY A 286 -16.05 -1.55 -17.18
N ALA A 287 -16.08 -2.23 -16.03
CA ALA A 287 -16.82 -1.77 -14.86
C ALA A 287 -16.21 -0.48 -14.28
N ASP A 288 -14.89 -0.39 -14.25
CA ASP A 288 -14.14 0.77 -13.79
C ASP A 288 -14.42 2.00 -14.66
N ARG A 289 -14.33 1.82 -15.98
CA ARG A 289 -14.70 2.87 -16.95
C ARG A 289 -16.14 3.34 -16.78
N ASN A 290 -17.07 2.40 -16.60
CA ASN A 290 -18.48 2.69 -16.41
C ASN A 290 -18.74 3.45 -15.11
N ALA A 291 -18.02 3.10 -14.03
CA ALA A 291 -18.09 3.78 -12.75
C ALA A 291 -17.63 5.25 -12.82
N GLY A 292 -16.84 5.62 -13.82
CA GLY A 292 -16.50 7.02 -14.10
C GLY A 292 -17.68 7.88 -14.58
N PHE A 293 -18.75 7.27 -15.11
CA PHE A 293 -19.94 7.95 -15.62
C PHE A 293 -21.18 7.72 -14.76
N PHE A 294 -21.37 6.49 -14.30
CA PHE A 294 -22.60 6.05 -13.65
C PHE A 294 -22.34 5.47 -12.27
N GLY A 295 -23.21 5.82 -11.34
CA GLY A 295 -23.16 5.40 -9.95
C GLY A 295 -23.31 6.57 -8.98
N ASN A 296 -22.97 6.30 -7.72
CA ASN A 296 -23.05 7.25 -6.62
C ASN A 296 -21.64 7.46 -6.05
N VAL A 297 -21.13 8.69 -6.10
CA VAL A 297 -19.78 9.06 -5.66
C VAL A 297 -19.62 8.79 -4.16
N ASN A 298 -20.65 9.03 -3.33
CA ASN A 298 -20.57 8.73 -1.90
C ASN A 298 -20.25 7.25 -1.67
N ASN A 299 -20.95 6.35 -2.39
CA ASN A 299 -20.68 4.90 -2.31
C ASN A 299 -19.29 4.53 -2.87
N GLN A 300 -18.81 5.23 -3.90
CA GLN A 300 -17.46 5.01 -4.42
C GLN A 300 -16.40 5.40 -3.37
N ILE A 301 -16.53 6.56 -2.72
CA ILE A 301 -15.62 6.99 -1.66
C ILE A 301 -15.61 5.96 -0.52
N ASP A 302 -16.77 5.48 -0.07
CA ASP A 302 -16.86 4.49 1.01
C ASP A 302 -16.23 3.15 0.63
N THR A 303 -16.46 2.70 -0.62
CA THR A 303 -15.91 1.46 -1.13
C THR A 303 -14.39 1.54 -1.23
N VAL A 304 -13.87 2.66 -1.76
CA VAL A 304 -12.44 2.90 -1.90
C VAL A 304 -11.81 3.04 -0.52
N CYS A 305 -12.39 3.81 0.41
CA CYS A 305 -11.90 3.94 1.78
C CYS A 305 -11.73 2.57 2.48
N LYS A 306 -12.73 1.69 2.36
CA LYS A 306 -12.65 0.32 2.89
C LYS A 306 -11.58 -0.50 2.20
N ALA A 307 -11.51 -0.47 0.86
CA ALA A 307 -10.50 -1.22 0.11
C ALA A 307 -9.07 -0.79 0.48
N LEU A 308 -8.83 0.52 0.60
CA LEU A 308 -7.52 1.06 0.93
C LEU A 308 -7.09 0.74 2.38
N SER A 309 -8.02 0.61 3.32
CA SER A 309 -7.69 0.19 4.70
C SER A 309 -7.06 -1.21 4.81
N ALA A 310 -7.21 -2.04 3.78
CA ALA A 310 -6.58 -3.36 3.69
C ALA A 310 -5.19 -3.34 3.03
N ILE A 311 -4.73 -2.18 2.56
CA ILE A 311 -3.42 -2.02 1.91
C ILE A 311 -2.45 -1.45 2.92
N GLU A 312 -1.58 -2.31 3.45
CA GLU A 312 -0.59 -1.98 4.49
C GLU A 312 0.32 -0.81 4.06
N GLU A 313 0.74 -0.78 2.78
CA GLU A 313 1.60 0.29 2.25
C GLU A 313 1.01 1.71 2.32
N LEU A 314 -0.30 1.86 2.58
CA LEU A 314 -0.99 3.14 2.59
C LEU A 314 -1.40 3.63 3.99
N GLN A 315 -1.18 2.83 5.05
CA GLN A 315 -1.72 3.14 6.39
C GLN A 315 -0.94 4.23 7.14
N ASP A 316 0.36 4.39 6.86
CA ASP A 316 1.26 5.25 7.64
C ASP A 316 1.55 6.62 7.00
N GLY A 317 0.81 6.96 5.95
CA GLY A 317 1.00 8.18 5.19
C GLY A 317 1.01 7.88 3.70
N VAL A 318 0.14 8.55 2.95
CA VAL A 318 0.01 8.35 1.51
C VAL A 318 -0.03 9.70 0.78
N ASN A 319 0.69 9.77 -0.34
CA ASN A 319 0.61 10.86 -1.29
C ASN A 319 -0.50 10.57 -2.31
N LEU A 320 -1.25 11.58 -2.72
CA LEU A 320 -2.41 11.43 -3.58
C LEU A 320 -2.23 12.23 -4.85
N MET A 321 -2.54 11.62 -5.99
CA MET A 321 -2.46 12.24 -7.31
C MET A 321 -3.74 11.98 -8.10
N GLY A 322 -4.51 13.04 -8.37
CA GLY A 322 -5.83 12.93 -8.98
C GLY A 322 -5.97 13.64 -10.31
N PHE A 323 -6.63 12.99 -11.26
CA PHE A 323 -6.81 13.50 -12.62
C PHE A 323 -8.28 13.81 -12.90
N SER A 324 -8.58 15.03 -13.35
CA SER A 324 -9.95 15.49 -13.63
C SER A 324 -10.86 15.23 -12.42
N GLN A 325 -12.03 14.58 -12.57
CA GLN A 325 -12.89 14.24 -11.43
C GLN A 325 -12.21 13.38 -10.34
N GLY A 326 -11.17 12.60 -10.68
CA GLY A 326 -10.44 11.77 -9.71
C GLY A 326 -9.77 12.58 -8.60
N GLY A 327 -9.32 13.82 -8.88
CA GLY A 327 -8.78 14.70 -7.83
C GLY A 327 -9.85 15.26 -6.89
N LEU A 328 -11.06 15.50 -7.40
CA LEU A 328 -12.20 15.83 -6.54
C LEU A 328 -12.55 14.64 -5.62
N PHE A 329 -12.49 13.42 -6.15
CA PHE A 329 -12.77 12.21 -5.36
C PHE A 329 -11.69 11.93 -4.32
N LEU A 330 -10.40 12.12 -4.66
CA LEU A 330 -9.32 12.02 -3.67
C LEU A 330 -9.47 13.08 -2.59
N ARG A 331 -9.87 14.32 -2.91
CA ARG A 331 -10.18 15.32 -1.88
C ARG A 331 -11.31 14.84 -0.95
N ALA A 332 -12.40 14.34 -1.52
CA ALA A 332 -13.51 13.79 -0.73
C ALA A 332 -13.06 12.60 0.13
N LEU A 333 -12.15 11.76 -0.38
CA LEU A 333 -11.54 10.67 0.37
C LEU A 333 -10.73 11.19 1.56
N VAL A 334 -9.90 12.23 1.38
CA VAL A 334 -9.17 12.88 2.49
C VAL A 334 -10.14 13.39 3.56
N GLN A 335 -11.22 14.05 3.15
CA GLN A 335 -12.21 14.60 4.08
C GLN A 335 -12.98 13.50 4.82
N ARG A 336 -13.37 12.41 4.16
CA ARG A 336 -14.33 11.43 4.70
C ARG A 336 -13.69 10.19 5.31
N CYS A 337 -12.51 9.79 4.87
CA CYS A 337 -11.90 8.52 5.26
C CYS A 337 -10.90 8.70 6.41
N PRO A 338 -11.25 8.40 7.67
CA PRO A 338 -10.37 8.62 8.81
C PRO A 338 -9.13 7.70 8.84
N THR A 339 -9.17 6.60 8.10
CA THR A 339 -8.05 5.63 8.02
C THR A 339 -6.94 6.10 7.08
N ILE A 340 -7.26 6.98 6.13
CA ILE A 340 -6.27 7.49 5.18
C ILE A 340 -5.58 8.72 5.76
N ARG A 341 -4.29 8.58 6.02
CA ARG A 341 -3.41 9.70 6.43
C ARG A 341 -2.78 10.33 5.20
N ALA A 342 -3.51 11.26 4.59
CA ALA A 342 -3.03 11.99 3.43
C ALA A 342 -1.88 12.95 3.80
N ARG A 343 -0.81 12.92 3.00
CA ARG A 343 0.37 13.79 3.17
C ARG A 343 0.34 14.92 2.17
N VAL A 344 0.53 14.59 0.90
CA VAL A 344 0.46 15.55 -0.22
C VAL A 344 -0.71 15.20 -1.12
N LEU A 345 -1.54 16.19 -1.48
CA LEU A 345 -2.60 16.04 -2.48
C LEU A 345 -2.28 16.89 -3.71
N VAL A 346 -2.02 16.25 -4.85
CA VAL A 346 -1.84 16.90 -6.15
C VAL A 346 -3.04 16.60 -7.05
N THR A 347 -3.68 17.63 -7.59
CA THR A 347 -4.83 17.48 -8.48
C THR A 347 -4.61 18.21 -9.80
N PHE A 348 -5.11 17.62 -10.89
CA PHE A 348 -5.01 18.17 -12.24
C PHE A 348 -6.40 18.40 -12.81
N GLY A 349 -6.75 19.66 -13.10
CA GLY A 349 -8.01 20.03 -13.75
C GLY A 349 -9.25 19.52 -13.01
N SER A 350 -9.18 19.35 -11.70
CA SER A 350 -10.24 18.72 -10.91
C SER A 350 -11.35 19.71 -10.56
N PRO A 351 -12.64 19.44 -10.79
CA PRO A 351 -13.69 20.44 -10.59
C PRO A 351 -14.04 20.65 -9.10
N HIS A 352 -13.13 21.22 -8.31
CA HIS A 352 -13.31 21.42 -6.87
C HIS A 352 -14.45 22.39 -6.52
N GLY A 353 -14.66 23.42 -7.34
CA GLY A 353 -15.82 24.31 -7.26
C GLY A 353 -17.10 23.75 -7.90
N GLY A 354 -17.03 22.57 -8.52
CA GLY A 354 -18.10 21.98 -9.34
C GLY A 354 -18.10 22.46 -10.79
N VAL A 355 -19.08 22.03 -11.57
CA VAL A 355 -19.26 22.45 -12.96
C VAL A 355 -20.64 23.07 -13.17
N ALA A 356 -20.69 24.20 -13.88
CA ALA A 356 -21.94 24.87 -14.27
C ALA A 356 -22.48 24.38 -15.62
N LYS A 357 -21.67 23.61 -16.36
CA LYS A 357 -22.09 22.95 -17.60
C LYS A 357 -21.73 21.48 -17.52
N VAL A 358 -22.62 20.64 -18.03
CA VAL A 358 -22.33 19.21 -18.20
C VAL A 358 -21.20 19.09 -19.23
N PRO A 359 -20.09 18.38 -18.93
CA PRO A 359 -18.96 18.27 -19.83
C PRO A 359 -19.36 17.81 -21.23
N GLU A 360 -18.67 18.36 -22.23
CA GLU A 360 -18.81 17.89 -23.61
C GLU A 360 -18.18 16.50 -23.77
N CYS A 361 -18.67 15.74 -24.75
CA CYS A 361 -18.04 14.46 -25.11
C CYS A 361 -16.95 14.71 -26.14
N SER A 362 -15.75 14.19 -25.90
CA SER A 362 -14.59 14.34 -26.78
C SER A 362 -14.78 13.72 -28.16
N SER A 363 -15.68 12.75 -28.29
CA SER A 363 -16.07 12.14 -29.58
C SER A 363 -17.55 11.80 -29.63
N SER A 364 -18.13 11.84 -30.84
CA SER A 364 -19.49 11.35 -31.12
C SER A 364 -19.68 9.87 -30.77
N ASP A 365 -18.59 9.11 -30.80
CA ASP A 365 -18.60 7.65 -30.66
C ASP A 365 -18.48 7.19 -29.19
N ASP A 366 -18.28 8.12 -28.25
CA ASP A 366 -18.29 7.82 -26.82
C ASP A 366 -19.74 7.66 -26.33
N THR A 367 -20.27 6.46 -26.54
CA THR A 367 -21.65 6.13 -26.20
C THR A 367 -21.96 6.36 -24.72
N LEU A 368 -21.06 6.01 -23.81
CA LEU A 368 -21.28 6.23 -22.37
C LEU A 368 -21.39 7.73 -22.05
N CYS A 369 -20.52 8.56 -22.63
CA CYS A 369 -20.60 10.00 -22.46
C CYS A 369 -21.89 10.58 -23.05
N GLN A 370 -22.31 10.15 -24.25
CA GLN A 370 -23.55 10.62 -24.87
C GLN A 370 -24.77 10.29 -24.02
N TRP A 371 -24.82 9.07 -23.46
CA TRP A 371 -25.87 8.64 -22.55
C TRP A 371 -25.88 9.47 -21.25
N MET A 372 -24.71 9.73 -20.67
CA MET A 372 -24.57 10.60 -19.51
C MET A 372 -25.14 12.00 -19.78
N ARG A 373 -24.77 12.63 -20.91
CA ARG A 373 -25.28 13.96 -21.28
C ARG A 373 -26.79 13.98 -21.46
N GLN A 374 -27.34 12.96 -22.15
CA GLN A 374 -28.78 12.84 -22.37
C GLN A 374 -29.55 12.65 -21.06
N LEU A 375 -28.97 11.94 -20.09
CA LEU A 375 -29.55 11.74 -18.78
C LEU A 375 -29.48 13.04 -17.94
N ALA A 376 -28.33 13.71 -17.94
CA ALA A 376 -28.16 14.99 -17.25
C ALA A 376 -29.11 16.09 -17.78
N SER A 377 -29.38 16.12 -19.10
CA SER A 377 -30.30 17.09 -19.70
C SER A 377 -31.77 16.91 -19.29
N LYS A 378 -32.15 15.76 -18.71
CA LYS A 378 -33.51 15.51 -18.20
C LYS A 378 -33.75 16.11 -16.81
N GLY A 379 -32.74 16.75 -16.22
CA GLY A 379 -32.80 17.39 -14.91
C GLY A 379 -31.77 16.81 -13.95
N VAL A 380 -30.61 17.44 -13.88
CA VAL A 380 -29.46 17.08 -13.02
C VAL A 380 -29.82 16.84 -11.55
N TYR A 381 -30.78 17.59 -11.00
CA TYR A 381 -31.20 17.47 -9.60
C TYR A 381 -32.38 16.51 -9.36
N SER A 382 -32.88 15.84 -10.41
CA SER A 382 -33.90 14.81 -10.22
C SER A 382 -33.34 13.62 -9.43
N TRP A 383 -34.18 13.01 -8.60
CA TRP A 383 -33.77 11.93 -7.68
C TRP A 383 -33.01 10.80 -8.38
N TYR A 384 -33.43 10.41 -9.59
CA TYR A 384 -32.76 9.33 -10.31
C TYR A 384 -31.38 9.77 -10.82
N ILE A 385 -31.30 10.96 -11.43
CA ILE A 385 -30.07 11.44 -12.08
C ILE A 385 -29.00 11.78 -11.04
N ARG A 386 -29.37 12.47 -9.96
CA ARG A 386 -28.41 12.81 -8.90
C ARG A 386 -27.80 11.58 -8.22
N ASP A 387 -28.51 10.46 -8.16
CA ASP A 387 -28.06 9.24 -7.49
C ASP A 387 -27.31 8.26 -8.42
N HIS A 388 -27.43 8.42 -9.75
CA HIS A 388 -26.91 7.46 -10.74
C HIS A 388 -25.98 8.05 -11.79
N VAL A 389 -25.89 9.38 -11.90
CA VAL A 389 -24.96 10.06 -12.82
C VAL A 389 -23.90 10.79 -12.01
N ILE A 390 -22.65 10.44 -12.25
CA ILE A 390 -21.51 10.96 -11.48
C ILE A 390 -21.35 12.47 -11.68
N GLN A 391 -21.50 12.95 -12.91
CA GLN A 391 -21.36 14.36 -13.28
C GLN A 391 -22.43 15.24 -12.64
N ALA A 392 -23.63 14.70 -12.39
CA ALA A 392 -24.71 15.42 -11.72
C ALA A 392 -24.39 15.72 -10.25
N GLN A 393 -23.57 14.89 -9.61
CA GLN A 393 -23.21 14.98 -8.19
C GLN A 393 -22.20 16.10 -7.90
N TYR A 394 -21.54 16.65 -8.92
CA TYR A 394 -20.73 17.87 -8.79
C TYR A 394 -21.15 18.97 -9.76
N PHE A 395 -22.38 18.88 -10.28
CA PHE A 395 -23.01 19.98 -11.00
C PHE A 395 -23.49 21.04 -10.01
N LYS A 396 -23.14 22.30 -10.28
CA LYS A 396 -23.52 23.47 -9.48
C LYS A 396 -24.11 24.51 -10.42
N ASP A 397 -25.38 24.83 -10.23
CA ASP A 397 -26.09 25.76 -11.10
C ASP A 397 -26.06 27.16 -10.47
N PRO A 398 -25.37 28.15 -11.08
CA PRO A 398 -25.31 29.50 -10.52
C PRO A 398 -26.68 30.18 -10.47
N GLU A 399 -27.63 29.83 -11.35
CA GLU A 399 -28.97 30.41 -11.37
C GLU A 399 -29.93 29.71 -10.39
N ARG A 400 -29.58 28.51 -9.91
CA ARG A 400 -30.43 27.67 -9.06
C ARG A 400 -29.66 27.10 -7.87
N ILE A 401 -28.97 27.98 -7.13
CA ILE A 401 -28.20 27.61 -5.93
C ILE A 401 -29.07 26.92 -4.87
N ASP A 402 -30.33 27.34 -4.69
CA ASP A 402 -31.24 26.67 -3.75
C ASP A 402 -31.44 25.19 -4.10
N GLN A 403 -31.59 24.86 -5.40
CA GLN A 403 -31.71 23.48 -5.85
C GLN A 403 -30.41 22.71 -5.70
N TYR A 404 -29.27 23.37 -5.93
CA TYR A 404 -27.95 22.80 -5.69
C TYR A 404 -27.81 22.39 -4.22
N LEU A 405 -28.08 23.31 -3.28
CA LEU A 405 -27.98 23.05 -1.84
C LEU A 405 -28.98 21.98 -1.37
N GLN A 406 -30.20 22.00 -1.91
CA GLN A 406 -31.26 21.09 -1.48
C GLN A 406 -31.12 19.67 -2.04
N PHE A 407 -30.67 19.54 -3.29
CA PHE A 407 -30.77 18.26 -4.00
C PHE A 407 -29.44 17.64 -4.37
N ASN A 408 -28.34 18.38 -4.48
CA ASN A 408 -27.05 17.77 -4.78
C ASN A 408 -26.53 17.00 -3.55
N ILE A 409 -26.25 15.71 -3.75
CA ILE A 409 -25.97 14.74 -2.67
C ILE A 409 -24.48 14.61 -2.32
N PHE A 410 -23.60 15.37 -2.97
CA PHE A 410 -22.14 15.18 -2.84
C PHE A 410 -21.40 16.51 -2.68
N LEU A 411 -21.45 17.38 -3.69
CA LEU A 411 -20.60 18.57 -3.69
C LEU A 411 -20.91 19.57 -2.56
N PRO A 412 -22.17 19.87 -2.20
CA PRO A 412 -22.45 20.77 -1.08
C PRO A 412 -21.89 20.28 0.26
N ASP A 413 -21.94 18.97 0.51
CA ASP A 413 -21.39 18.34 1.71
C ASP A 413 -19.87 18.53 1.80
N ILE A 414 -19.14 18.10 0.78
CA ILE A 414 -17.67 18.16 0.80
C ILE A 414 -17.11 19.59 0.63
N ASN A 415 -17.93 20.55 0.20
CA ASN A 415 -17.55 21.96 0.13
C ASN A 415 -17.91 22.75 1.41
N GLY A 416 -18.67 22.15 2.33
CA GLY A 416 -19.17 22.85 3.50
C GLY A 416 -20.15 23.98 3.14
N ASP A 417 -20.83 23.85 1.99
CA ASP A 417 -21.81 24.82 1.49
C ASP A 417 -23.13 24.74 2.29
N LEU A 418 -23.36 23.65 3.02
CA LEU A 418 -24.50 23.47 3.92
C LEU A 418 -24.30 24.20 5.26
N GLU A 419 -25.39 24.53 5.95
CA GLU A 419 -25.33 25.20 7.26
C GLU A 419 -24.55 24.36 8.29
N GLU A 420 -24.85 23.06 8.36
CA GLU A 420 -24.12 22.10 9.18
C GLU A 420 -22.83 21.68 8.47
N ARG A 421 -21.68 22.03 9.05
CA ARG A 421 -20.36 21.72 8.52
C ARG A 421 -19.67 20.68 9.36
N ASN A 422 -18.95 19.78 8.71
CA ASN A 422 -18.21 18.72 9.38
C ASN A 422 -16.78 19.18 9.70
N GLU A 423 -16.51 19.52 10.96
CA GLU A 423 -15.18 20.00 11.39
C GLU A 423 -14.08 18.96 11.09
N ALA A 424 -14.38 17.67 11.16
CA ALA A 424 -13.40 16.63 10.85
C ALA A 424 -12.93 16.68 9.38
N TYR A 425 -13.76 17.19 8.46
CA TYR A 425 -13.33 17.41 7.07
C TYR A 425 -12.27 18.50 7.00
N ARG A 426 -12.51 19.61 7.70
CA ARG A 426 -11.59 20.74 7.79
C ARG A 426 -10.27 20.34 8.45
N GLU A 427 -10.32 19.64 9.58
CA GLU A 427 -9.12 19.16 10.28
C GLU A 427 -8.25 18.27 9.40
N ARG A 428 -8.86 17.36 8.61
CA ARG A 428 -8.11 16.46 7.72
C ARG A 428 -7.48 17.17 6.53
N ILE A 429 -8.12 18.21 6.01
CA ILE A 429 -7.51 19.06 4.97
C ILE A 429 -6.34 19.86 5.55
N LEU A 430 -6.50 20.46 6.73
CA LEU A 430 -5.41 21.19 7.40
C LEU A 430 -4.23 20.29 7.80
N ALA A 431 -4.48 18.99 8.01
CA ALA A 431 -3.45 18.01 8.30
C ALA A 431 -2.56 17.67 7.09
N LEU A 432 -2.92 18.09 5.87
CA LEU A 432 -2.06 17.93 4.71
C LEU A 432 -0.72 18.67 4.93
N ASP A 433 0.36 18.06 4.45
CA ASP A 433 1.66 18.70 4.37
C ASP A 433 1.70 19.68 3.20
N LYS A 434 1.02 19.35 2.09
CA LYS A 434 0.90 20.20 0.90
C LYS A 434 -0.35 19.84 0.08
N MET A 435 -1.00 20.84 -0.50
CA MET A 435 -2.10 20.72 -1.46
C MET A 435 -1.77 21.52 -2.71
N VAL A 436 -1.67 20.85 -3.86
CA VAL A 436 -1.28 21.45 -5.14
C VAL A 436 -2.39 21.27 -6.16
N LEU A 437 -2.89 22.38 -6.68
CA LEU A 437 -4.04 22.47 -7.56
C LEU A 437 -3.59 22.97 -8.92
N TYR A 438 -3.51 22.06 -9.90
CA TYR A 438 -3.20 22.42 -11.28
C TYR A 438 -4.48 22.73 -12.06
N LYS A 439 -4.52 23.89 -12.71
CA LYS A 439 -5.51 24.21 -13.76
C LYS A 439 -4.85 24.21 -15.14
N PHE A 440 -5.63 24.01 -16.19
CA PHE A 440 -5.15 24.11 -17.58
C PHE A 440 -5.53 25.47 -18.17
N SER A 441 -4.61 26.13 -18.87
CA SER A 441 -4.85 27.47 -19.42
C SER A 441 -5.85 27.48 -20.59
N GLU A 442 -6.00 26.36 -21.30
CA GLU A 442 -6.92 26.20 -22.44
C GLU A 442 -7.99 25.13 -22.16
N ASP A 443 -8.42 24.99 -20.90
CA ASP A 443 -9.45 24.03 -20.52
C ASP A 443 -10.81 24.38 -21.13
N ARG A 444 -11.34 23.48 -21.97
CA ARG A 444 -12.70 23.57 -22.54
C ARG A 444 -13.64 22.50 -21.99
N MET A 445 -13.13 21.59 -21.15
CA MET A 445 -13.92 20.50 -20.56
C MET A 445 -14.57 20.93 -19.25
N ILE A 446 -13.85 21.72 -18.44
CA ILE A 446 -14.32 22.21 -17.15
C ILE A 446 -14.80 23.65 -17.29
N TYR A 447 -16.10 23.85 -17.05
CA TYR A 447 -16.69 25.19 -16.94
C TYR A 447 -17.34 25.35 -15.57
N PRO A 448 -16.95 26.36 -14.77
CA PRO A 448 -15.98 27.41 -15.09
C PRO A 448 -14.51 26.95 -14.98
N ALA A 449 -13.62 27.58 -15.74
CA ALA A 449 -12.20 27.22 -15.81
C ALA A 449 -11.44 27.46 -14.49
N MET A 450 -12.01 28.24 -13.57
CA MET A 450 -11.50 28.49 -12.21
C MET A 450 -11.86 27.39 -11.20
N SER A 451 -12.72 26.43 -11.57
CA SER A 451 -13.15 25.33 -10.69
C SER A 451 -12.01 24.48 -10.11
N PRO A 452 -10.90 24.22 -10.82
CA PRO A 452 -9.71 23.58 -10.24
C PRO A 452 -9.07 24.31 -9.08
N TRP A 453 -9.26 25.62 -8.99
CA TRP A 453 -8.80 26.43 -7.86
C TRP A 453 -9.94 26.79 -6.91
N PHE A 454 -11.00 25.97 -6.85
CA PHE A 454 -12.23 26.23 -6.08
C PHE A 454 -13.01 27.49 -6.47
N GLY A 455 -12.54 28.24 -7.48
CA GLY A 455 -13.28 29.38 -7.99
C GLY A 455 -14.54 28.92 -8.74
N PHE A 456 -15.46 29.86 -8.93
CA PHE A 456 -16.70 29.59 -9.64
C PHE A 456 -17.11 30.80 -10.50
N VAL A 457 -18.37 30.86 -10.94
CA VAL A 457 -18.94 32.01 -11.64
C VAL A 457 -20.20 32.49 -10.94
N ASP A 458 -20.49 33.79 -11.05
CA ASP A 458 -21.79 34.35 -10.66
C ASP A 458 -22.88 34.06 -11.71
N THR A 459 -24.08 34.59 -11.49
CA THR A 459 -25.22 34.48 -12.42
C THR A 459 -25.00 35.20 -13.75
N ASP A 460 -24.14 36.21 -13.78
CA ASP A 460 -23.78 36.95 -14.98
C ASP A 460 -22.62 36.28 -15.76
N GLY A 461 -22.06 35.20 -15.20
CA GLY A 461 -20.95 34.45 -15.76
C GLY A 461 -19.57 35.04 -15.46
N ASN A 462 -19.46 35.99 -14.53
CA ASN A 462 -18.17 36.54 -14.11
C ASN A 462 -17.46 35.57 -13.16
N ASP A 463 -16.15 35.41 -13.33
CA ASP A 463 -15.35 34.56 -12.46
C ASP A 463 -15.29 35.11 -11.03
N ILE A 464 -15.54 34.22 -10.07
CA ILE A 464 -15.37 34.43 -8.64
C ILE A 464 -14.17 33.58 -8.19
N PRO A 465 -13.00 34.20 -7.95
CA PRO A 465 -11.86 33.51 -7.34
C PRO A 465 -12.21 32.98 -5.94
N VAL A 466 -11.63 31.85 -5.53
CA VAL A 466 -11.91 31.25 -4.22
C VAL A 466 -11.65 32.22 -3.07
N GLN A 467 -10.64 33.09 -3.17
CA GLN A 467 -10.28 34.08 -2.16
C GLN A 467 -11.41 35.08 -1.86
N ASN A 468 -12.30 35.32 -2.83
CA ASN A 468 -13.46 36.19 -2.69
C ASN A 468 -14.71 35.47 -2.17
N SER A 469 -14.66 34.13 -2.03
CA SER A 469 -15.78 33.34 -1.53
C SER A 469 -15.84 33.35 0.00
N THR A 470 -17.06 33.24 0.55
CA THR A 470 -17.28 33.08 2.00
C THR A 470 -16.59 31.84 2.54
N MET A 471 -16.59 30.73 1.80
CA MET A 471 -15.91 29.48 2.15
C MET A 471 -14.42 29.68 2.49
N TYR A 472 -13.74 30.55 1.76
CA TYR A 472 -12.34 30.86 2.01
C TYR A 472 -12.16 31.85 3.17
N GLN A 473 -12.97 32.92 3.20
CA GLN A 473 -12.88 33.97 4.21
C GLN A 473 -13.22 33.47 5.62
N GLU A 474 -14.15 32.54 5.73
CA GLU A 474 -14.53 31.87 6.97
C GLU A 474 -13.82 30.52 7.16
N ASP A 475 -12.93 30.16 6.23
CA ASP A 475 -12.07 28.98 6.28
C ASP A 475 -12.81 27.65 6.52
N TRP A 476 -13.98 27.47 5.89
CA TRP A 476 -14.88 26.32 6.10
C TRP A 476 -14.20 24.97 5.87
N LEU A 477 -13.25 24.91 4.93
CA LEU A 477 -12.51 23.68 4.59
C LEU A 477 -11.06 23.70 5.08
N GLY A 478 -10.56 24.80 5.64
CA GLY A 478 -9.14 24.95 5.98
C GLY A 478 -8.26 25.47 4.83
N LEU A 479 -8.84 25.92 3.71
CA LEU A 479 -8.07 26.38 2.56
C LEU A 479 -7.27 27.66 2.85
N ARG A 480 -7.83 28.60 3.62
CA ARG A 480 -7.09 29.80 4.02
C ARG A 480 -5.98 29.43 4.99
N GLY A 481 -6.26 28.52 5.93
CA GLY A 481 -5.24 28.00 6.84
C GLY A 481 -4.07 27.32 6.12
N LEU A 482 -4.33 26.56 5.05
CA LEU A 482 -3.27 25.98 4.22
C LEU A 482 -2.51 27.05 3.42
N ASP A 483 -3.19 28.05 2.88
CA ASP A 483 -2.55 29.14 2.11
C ASP A 483 -1.62 29.99 2.99
N GLU A 484 -2.11 30.42 4.16
CA GLU A 484 -1.33 31.18 5.14
C GLU A 484 -0.13 30.39 5.68
N ALA A 485 -0.24 29.06 5.76
CA ALA A 485 0.86 28.17 6.12
C ALA A 485 1.84 27.86 4.96
N GLY A 486 1.61 28.40 3.76
CA GLY A 486 2.42 28.13 2.57
C GLY A 486 2.28 26.70 2.03
N LYS A 487 1.21 26.01 2.40
CA LYS A 487 0.94 24.61 2.03
C LYS A 487 -0.01 24.46 0.84
N LEU A 488 -0.71 25.52 0.43
CA LEU A 488 -1.57 25.53 -0.76
C LEU A 488 -0.80 26.10 -1.95
N SER A 489 -0.87 25.44 -3.11
CA SER A 489 -0.26 25.94 -4.35
C SER A 489 -1.27 25.86 -5.49
N MET A 490 -1.57 27.00 -6.11
CA MET A 490 -2.46 27.11 -7.26
C MET A 490 -1.62 27.38 -8.52
N VAL A 491 -1.45 26.36 -9.37
CA VAL A 491 -0.52 26.40 -10.51
C VAL A 491 -1.28 26.24 -11.82
N SER A 492 -0.91 27.01 -12.85
CA SER A 492 -1.49 26.89 -14.20
C SER A 492 -0.52 26.13 -15.09
N LEU A 493 -1.01 25.09 -15.77
CA LEU A 493 -0.30 24.39 -16.84
C LEU A 493 -0.79 24.88 -18.19
N ASP A 494 0.14 24.97 -19.13
CA ASP A 494 -0.19 25.34 -20.50
C ASP A 494 -0.82 24.18 -21.27
N GLY A 495 -1.86 24.49 -22.04
CA GLY A 495 -2.54 23.55 -22.93
C GLY A 495 -3.94 23.16 -22.47
N PRO A 496 -4.57 22.22 -23.21
CA PRO A 496 -5.94 21.79 -22.97
C PRO A 496 -6.06 20.78 -21.82
N HIS A 497 -7.30 20.45 -21.44
CA HIS A 497 -7.62 19.53 -20.34
C HIS A 497 -6.85 18.21 -20.43
N MET A 498 -6.19 17.81 -19.33
CA MET A 498 -5.37 16.59 -19.19
C MET A 498 -4.16 16.50 -20.13
N HIS A 499 -3.82 17.56 -20.86
CA HIS A 499 -2.63 17.59 -21.68
C HIS A 499 -1.40 17.92 -20.84
N ILE A 500 -0.81 16.90 -20.23
CA ILE A 500 0.39 17.02 -19.40
C ILE A 500 1.55 16.36 -20.15
N GLY A 501 2.56 17.15 -20.52
CA GLY A 501 3.78 16.62 -21.12
C GLY A 501 4.48 15.64 -20.19
N LYS A 502 5.10 14.58 -20.73
CA LYS A 502 5.78 13.57 -19.89
C LYS A 502 6.88 14.17 -19.02
N ASP A 503 7.66 15.10 -19.57
CA ASP A 503 8.75 15.75 -18.82
C ASP A 503 8.19 16.65 -17.71
N VAL A 504 7.12 17.41 -17.99
CA VAL A 504 6.41 18.19 -16.98
C VAL A 504 5.87 17.28 -15.86
N LEU A 505 5.30 16.11 -16.20
CA LEU A 505 4.81 15.17 -15.20
C LEU A 505 5.96 14.59 -14.36
N ARG A 506 7.13 14.31 -14.96
CA ARG A 506 8.32 13.88 -14.23
C ARG A 506 8.77 14.93 -13.23
N ASP A 507 8.87 16.17 -13.67
CA ASP A 507 9.26 17.31 -12.82
C ASP A 507 8.30 17.46 -11.64
N ILE A 508 6.98 17.36 -11.89
CA ILE A 508 5.96 17.41 -10.84
C ILE A 508 6.09 16.24 -9.86
N VAL A 509 6.32 15.02 -10.35
CA VAL A 509 6.53 13.86 -9.47
C VAL A 509 7.78 14.06 -8.61
N ALA A 510 8.88 14.50 -9.21
CA ALA A 510 10.13 14.75 -8.49
C ALA A 510 9.98 15.88 -7.45
N GLU A 511 9.32 16.98 -7.81
CA GLU A 511 9.14 18.15 -6.94
C GLU A 511 8.25 17.85 -5.74
N HIS A 512 7.10 17.20 -5.96
CA HIS A 512 6.07 17.06 -4.92
C HIS A 512 6.12 15.73 -4.17
N PHE A 513 6.72 14.69 -4.75
CA PHE A 513 6.79 13.35 -4.15
C PHE A 513 8.21 12.79 -4.03
N GLY A 514 9.21 13.43 -4.65
CA GLY A 514 10.62 13.09 -4.45
C GLY A 514 11.09 13.43 -3.04
N ALA A 515 12.07 12.67 -2.55
CA ALA A 515 12.84 13.11 -1.41
C ALA A 515 13.57 14.38 -1.83
N SER A 516 13.19 15.52 -1.26
CA SER A 516 13.86 16.78 -1.52
C SER A 516 15.36 16.64 -1.26
N GLU A 517 16.16 16.59 -2.32
CA GLU A 517 17.54 17.00 -2.20
C GLU A 517 17.52 18.48 -1.80
N LYS A 518 17.99 18.74 -0.57
CA LYS A 518 18.35 20.07 -0.01
C LYS A 518 17.15 20.92 0.42
N VAL A 519 16.82 20.82 1.72
CA VAL A 519 16.97 21.87 2.74
C VAL A 519 16.19 21.38 3.97
N VAL A 520 16.90 21.01 5.04
CA VAL A 520 16.32 20.99 6.39
C VAL A 520 16.59 22.38 6.96
N PRO A 521 15.60 23.27 7.12
CA PRO A 521 15.78 24.47 7.88
C PRO A 521 15.93 24.06 9.35
N PHE A 522 17.11 24.33 9.91
CA PHE A 522 17.36 24.18 11.34
C PHE A 522 16.53 25.23 12.10
N TYR A 523 15.69 24.77 13.02
CA TYR A 523 15.29 25.56 14.18
C TYR A 523 15.89 24.91 15.41
N VAL A 524 16.91 25.56 15.96
CA VAL A 524 17.34 25.32 17.34
C VAL A 524 16.30 26.02 18.22
N GLN A 525 15.59 25.25 19.03
CA GLN A 525 14.98 25.78 20.25
C GLN A 525 15.79 25.23 21.41
N ASP A 526 16.23 26.16 22.26
CA ASP A 526 17.06 25.93 23.45
C ASP A 526 16.45 24.95 24.46
#